data_AF-A0A3N5N2Z3-F1
#
_entry.id   AF-A0A3N5N2Z3-F1
#
_cell.length_a   1.000
_cell.length_b   1.000
_cell.length_c   1.000
_cell.angle_alpha   90.00
_cell.angle_beta   90.00
_cell.angle_gamma   90.00
#
_symmetry.space_group_name_H-M   'P 1'
#
loop_
_entity.id
_entity.type
_entity.pdbx_description
1 polymer ?
#
loop_
_entity_poly.entity_id
_entity_poly.type
_entity_poly.pdbx_seq_one_letter_code
_entity_poly.pdbx_strand_id
1 'polypeptide(L)'
;MRTIDAEVVRSEQLIIALQGLLVDLRASMDRVIEERCAKIADVLQNAVVKFALAECAGLGRAILEGRRGRIWRCETSRLRQSLEECFVATYRAAAEEISRLQAQVFPQLQQLLSRHDPRWRGAEDTGGATYAAELPSLGALSQIVALDLEEPWLRRWWAGDSSRQDQIAKLDKLIKQEFQPIVNSLVNTAHASLKSWQASALQKSTQIYVGLVEFLQEQNNARRARTRALMSPGGRGASGEMRSKRAARIAELRREIPVVEALLMKLKAIDQVWNEVDGA
;
A
#
# COMPACT_ATOMS: atom_id res chain seq x y z
N MET A 1 41.28 -20.01 -0.68
CA MET A 1 41.10 -18.56 -0.43
C MET A 1 40.12 -17.99 -1.42
N ARG A 2 40.42 -17.97 -2.73
CA ARG A 2 39.54 -17.42 -3.78
C ARG A 2 38.05 -17.81 -3.68
N THR A 3 37.73 -19.03 -3.27
CA THR A 3 36.33 -19.48 -3.10
C THR A 3 35.61 -18.87 -1.91
N ILE A 4 36.30 -18.64 -0.78
CA ILE A 4 35.71 -18.06 0.43
C ILE A 4 35.52 -16.54 0.23
N ASP A 5 36.50 -15.90 -0.40
CA ASP A 5 36.40 -14.47 -0.73
C ASP A 5 35.24 -14.22 -1.72
N ALA A 6 35.07 -15.09 -2.73
CA ALA A 6 33.94 -15.01 -3.66
C ALA A 6 32.57 -15.21 -2.97
N GLU A 7 32.48 -16.10 -1.98
CA GLU A 7 31.25 -16.30 -1.21
C GLU A 7 30.92 -15.11 -0.30
N VAL A 8 31.93 -14.49 0.32
CA VAL A 8 31.76 -13.29 1.15
C VAL A 8 31.27 -12.11 0.30
N VAL A 9 31.90 -11.88 -0.85
CA VAL A 9 31.47 -10.83 -1.80
C VAL A 9 30.04 -11.08 -2.25
N ARG A 10 29.66 -12.33 -2.51
CA ARG A 10 28.29 -12.68 -2.90
C ARG A 10 27.28 -12.40 -1.79
N SER A 11 27.61 -12.70 -0.52
CA SER A 11 26.73 -12.36 0.61
C SER A 11 26.56 -10.85 0.76
N GLU A 12 27.63 -10.07 0.58
CA GLU A 12 27.57 -8.60 0.60
C GLU A 12 26.69 -8.06 -0.54
N GLN A 13 26.82 -8.60 -1.75
CA GLN A 13 25.95 -8.25 -2.88
C GLN A 13 24.48 -8.57 -2.62
N LEU A 14 24.19 -9.70 -1.95
CA LEU A 14 22.83 -10.09 -1.61
C LEU A 14 22.21 -9.15 -0.56
N ILE A 15 23.00 -8.70 0.43
CA ILE A 15 22.55 -7.68 1.40
C ILE A 15 22.17 -6.38 0.68
N ILE A 16 23.03 -5.91 -0.23
CA ILE A 16 22.77 -4.68 -1.02
C ILE A 16 21.49 -4.85 -1.86
N ALA A 17 21.34 -5.99 -2.54
CA ALA A 17 20.16 -6.24 -3.38
C ALA A 17 18.85 -6.28 -2.58
N LEU A 18 18.88 -6.90 -1.40
CA LEU A 18 17.72 -6.94 -0.50
C LEU A 18 17.35 -5.55 0.05
N GLN A 19 18.36 -4.73 0.38
CA GLN A 19 18.12 -3.36 0.81
C GLN A 19 17.48 -2.52 -0.30
N GLY A 20 17.98 -2.66 -1.54
CA GLY A 20 17.37 -2.03 -2.72
C GLY A 20 15.89 -2.42 -2.86
N LEU A 21 15.60 -3.72 -2.78
CA LEU A 21 14.23 -4.22 -2.90
C LEU A 21 13.26 -3.68 -1.84
N LEU A 22 13.70 -3.46 -0.60
CA LEU A 22 12.86 -2.83 0.42
C LEU A 22 12.55 -1.36 0.12
N VAL A 23 13.53 -0.64 -0.43
CA VAL A 23 13.36 0.76 -0.87
C VAL A 23 12.39 0.80 -2.04
N ASP A 24 12.56 -0.07 -3.03
CA ASP A 24 11.69 -0.14 -4.21
C ASP A 24 10.27 -0.52 -3.81
N LEU A 25 10.09 -1.53 -2.94
CA LEU A 25 8.78 -1.91 -2.41
C LEU A 25 8.06 -0.73 -1.73
N ARG A 26 8.80 0.04 -0.93
CA ARG A 26 8.24 1.23 -0.25
C ARG A 26 7.78 2.26 -1.28
N ALA A 27 8.62 2.56 -2.27
CA ALA A 27 8.30 3.52 -3.33
C ALA A 27 7.09 3.07 -4.16
N SER A 28 7.02 1.79 -4.54
CA SER A 28 5.88 1.22 -5.27
C SER A 28 4.59 1.29 -4.45
N MET A 29 4.63 0.96 -3.16
CA MET A 29 3.47 1.10 -2.28
C MET A 29 3.04 2.57 -2.11
N ASP A 30 3.99 3.49 -1.96
CA ASP A 30 3.69 4.92 -1.87
C ASP A 30 2.99 5.42 -3.12
N ARG A 31 3.51 5.07 -4.31
CA ARG A 31 2.91 5.42 -5.59
C ARG A 31 1.47 4.91 -5.71
N VAL A 32 1.25 3.62 -5.41
CA VAL A 32 -0.10 3.02 -5.45
C VAL A 32 -1.05 3.72 -4.49
N ILE A 33 -0.60 4.08 -3.29
CA ILE A 33 -1.43 4.81 -2.32
C ILE A 33 -1.84 6.18 -2.87
N GLU A 34 -0.91 6.95 -3.43
CA GLU A 34 -1.23 8.27 -3.98
C GLU A 34 -2.19 8.17 -5.18
N GLU A 35 -1.93 7.26 -6.12
CA GLU A 35 -2.79 7.04 -7.30
C GLU A 35 -4.21 6.59 -6.88
N ARG A 36 -4.31 5.71 -5.89
CA ARG A 36 -5.61 5.24 -5.37
C ARG A 36 -6.34 6.32 -4.59
N CYS A 37 -5.66 7.12 -3.79
CA CYS A 37 -6.28 8.26 -3.10
C CYS A 37 -6.78 9.32 -4.08
N ALA A 38 -6.05 9.61 -5.15
CA ALA A 38 -6.52 10.47 -6.23
C ALA A 38 -7.80 9.89 -6.89
N LYS A 39 -7.81 8.59 -7.18
CA LYS A 39 -9.01 7.92 -7.71
C LYS A 39 -10.21 7.97 -6.75
N ILE A 40 -9.99 7.78 -5.44
CA ILE A 40 -11.04 7.94 -4.43
C ILE A 40 -11.59 9.37 -4.49
N ALA A 41 -10.71 10.38 -4.51
CA ALA A 41 -11.12 11.78 -4.60
C ALA A 41 -11.98 12.03 -5.85
N ASP A 42 -11.54 11.56 -7.02
CA ASP A 42 -12.27 11.73 -8.28
C ASP A 42 -13.64 11.05 -8.24
N VAL A 43 -13.74 9.82 -7.76
CA VAL A 43 -15.02 9.10 -7.68
C VAL A 43 -15.99 9.81 -6.75
N LEU A 44 -15.53 10.26 -5.58
CA LEU A 44 -16.37 10.97 -4.62
C LEU A 44 -16.81 12.34 -5.13
N GLN A 45 -15.89 13.12 -5.73
CA GLN A 45 -16.23 14.40 -6.35
C GLN A 45 -17.24 14.23 -7.47
N ASN A 46 -17.07 13.19 -8.31
CA ASN A 46 -18.03 12.88 -9.36
C ASN A 46 -19.41 12.50 -8.82
N ALA A 47 -19.49 11.81 -7.68
CA ALA A 47 -20.77 11.53 -7.01
C ALA A 47 -21.47 12.83 -6.56
N VAL A 48 -20.71 13.77 -5.96
CA VAL A 48 -21.23 15.10 -5.58
C VAL A 48 -21.70 15.88 -6.80
N VAL A 49 -20.92 15.89 -7.90
CA VAL A 49 -21.29 16.57 -9.15
C VAL A 49 -22.58 15.99 -9.75
N LYS A 50 -22.70 14.67 -9.82
CA LYS A 50 -23.91 13.99 -10.33
C LYS A 50 -25.13 14.34 -9.49
N PHE A 51 -24.99 14.36 -8.17
CA PHE A 51 -26.05 14.75 -7.26
C PHE A 51 -26.44 16.23 -7.44
N ALA A 52 -25.46 17.14 -7.49
CA ALA A 52 -25.70 18.56 -7.72
C ALA A 52 -26.46 18.82 -9.02
N LEU A 53 -26.09 18.12 -10.11
CA LEU A 53 -26.80 18.21 -11.39
C LEU A 53 -28.26 17.71 -11.29
N ALA A 54 -28.49 16.60 -10.59
CA ALA A 54 -29.83 16.06 -10.39
C ALA A 54 -30.73 17.01 -9.57
N GLU A 55 -30.20 17.58 -8.50
CA GLU A 55 -30.87 18.58 -7.67
C GLU A 55 -31.15 19.87 -8.45
N CYS A 56 -30.18 20.36 -9.22
CA CYS A 56 -30.34 21.53 -10.09
C CYS A 56 -31.42 21.33 -11.16
N ALA A 57 -31.47 20.15 -11.78
CA ALA A 57 -32.52 19.79 -12.72
C ALA A 57 -33.89 19.69 -12.03
N GLY A 58 -33.94 19.14 -10.80
CA GLY A 58 -35.11 19.12 -9.94
C GLY A 58 -35.64 20.52 -9.67
N LEU A 59 -34.78 21.42 -9.21
CA LEU A 59 -35.13 22.82 -8.93
C LEU A 59 -35.60 23.52 -10.20
N GLY A 60 -34.89 23.34 -11.32
CA GLY A 60 -35.27 23.93 -12.61
C GLY A 60 -36.68 23.53 -13.05
N ARG A 61 -37.07 22.27 -12.86
CA ARG A 61 -38.44 21.80 -13.14
C ARG A 61 -39.47 22.41 -12.19
N ALA A 62 -39.18 22.43 -10.88
CA ALA A 62 -40.10 23.01 -9.90
C ALA A 62 -40.37 24.51 -10.14
N ILE A 63 -39.36 25.26 -10.61
CA ILE A 63 -39.50 26.68 -11.00
C ILE A 63 -40.42 26.81 -12.22
N LEU A 64 -40.28 25.94 -13.23
CA LEU A 64 -41.11 25.95 -14.45
C LEU A 64 -42.58 25.62 -14.14
N GLU A 65 -42.81 24.73 -13.20
CA GLU A 65 -44.15 24.33 -12.75
C GLU A 65 -44.81 25.37 -11.82
N GLY A 66 -44.19 26.53 -11.62
CA GLY A 66 -44.76 27.61 -10.81
C GLY A 66 -44.71 27.38 -9.30
N ARG A 67 -43.97 26.38 -8.81
CA ARG A 67 -43.85 26.08 -7.36
C ARG A 67 -42.89 27.03 -6.62
N ARG A 68 -42.83 28.31 -7.03
CA ARG A 68 -41.85 29.32 -6.57
C ARG A 68 -41.96 29.72 -5.08
N GLY A 69 -42.96 29.24 -4.34
CA GLY A 69 -43.19 29.61 -2.93
C GLY A 69 -42.79 28.56 -1.89
N ARG A 70 -42.36 27.36 -2.30
CA ARG A 70 -41.93 26.31 -1.34
C ARG A 70 -40.41 26.33 -1.22
N ILE A 71 -39.92 26.35 0.02
CA ILE A 71 -38.51 26.12 0.37
C ILE A 71 -38.07 24.84 -0.32
N TRP A 72 -37.05 24.92 -1.18
CA TRP A 72 -36.44 23.74 -1.80
C TRP A 72 -35.86 22.86 -0.68
N ARG A 73 -36.16 21.56 -0.69
CA ARG A 73 -35.62 20.62 0.30
C ARG A 73 -34.66 19.69 -0.42
N CYS A 74 -33.38 19.90 -0.21
CA CYS A 74 -32.34 19.01 -0.73
C CYS A 74 -32.21 17.78 0.19
N GLU A 75 -32.54 16.60 -0.31
CA GLU A 75 -32.43 15.35 0.45
C GLU A 75 -30.97 14.83 0.41
N THR A 76 -30.17 15.21 1.41
CA THR A 76 -28.73 14.87 1.46
C THR A 76 -28.43 13.43 1.86
N SER A 77 -29.40 12.69 2.41
CA SER A 77 -29.23 11.30 2.82
C SER A 77 -28.79 10.40 1.66
N ARG A 78 -29.36 10.60 0.48
CA ARG A 78 -29.01 9.85 -0.74
C ARG A 78 -27.57 10.11 -1.18
N LEU A 79 -27.11 11.36 -1.10
CA LEU A 79 -25.72 11.69 -1.41
C LEU A 79 -24.78 11.03 -0.41
N ARG A 80 -25.08 11.08 0.89
CA ARG A 80 -24.25 10.42 1.92
C ARG A 80 -24.13 8.92 1.68
N GLN A 81 -25.25 8.24 1.40
CA GLN A 81 -25.24 6.81 1.07
C GLN A 81 -24.40 6.53 -0.18
N SER A 82 -24.56 7.33 -1.24
CA SER A 82 -23.77 7.18 -2.46
C SER A 82 -22.27 7.40 -2.21
N LEU A 83 -21.90 8.37 -1.38
CA LEU A 83 -20.51 8.61 -1.00
C LEU A 83 -19.93 7.44 -0.20
N GLU A 84 -20.70 6.88 0.74
CA GLU A 84 -20.33 5.69 1.50
C GLU A 84 -20.04 4.49 0.58
N GLU A 85 -21.00 4.15 -0.28
CA GLU A 85 -20.87 3.02 -1.22
C GLU A 85 -19.66 3.19 -2.14
N CYS A 86 -19.50 4.38 -2.74
CA CYS A 86 -18.36 4.71 -3.60
C CYS A 86 -17.03 4.63 -2.84
N PHE A 87 -16.98 5.16 -1.61
CA PHE A 87 -15.79 5.15 -0.78
C PHE A 87 -15.38 3.73 -0.41
N VAL A 88 -16.30 2.93 0.13
CA VAL A 88 -16.05 1.55 0.56
C VAL A 88 -15.58 0.70 -0.61
N ALA A 89 -16.25 0.79 -1.77
CA ALA A 89 -15.86 0.03 -2.96
C ALA A 89 -14.45 0.42 -3.45
N THR A 90 -14.15 1.71 -3.54
CA THR A 90 -12.87 2.19 -4.06
C THR A 90 -11.72 1.94 -3.07
N TYR A 91 -11.96 2.10 -1.77
CA TYR A 91 -10.99 1.78 -0.73
C TYR A 91 -10.64 0.29 -0.71
N ARG A 92 -11.65 -0.61 -0.80
CA ARG A 92 -11.39 -2.06 -0.86
C ARG A 92 -10.54 -2.44 -2.08
N ALA A 93 -10.82 -1.86 -3.24
CA ALA A 93 -10.00 -2.10 -4.42
C ALA A 93 -8.53 -1.63 -4.23
N ALA A 94 -8.31 -0.49 -3.56
CA ALA A 94 -6.97 -0.03 -3.20
C ALA A 94 -6.29 -0.98 -2.21
N ALA A 95 -7.03 -1.46 -1.23
CA ALA A 95 -6.55 -2.39 -0.21
C ALA A 95 -6.14 -3.75 -0.81
N GLU A 96 -6.94 -4.28 -1.73
CA GLU A 96 -6.63 -5.52 -2.44
C GLU A 96 -5.35 -5.43 -3.28
N GLU A 97 -5.07 -4.27 -3.87
CA GLU A 97 -3.86 -4.06 -4.65
C GLU A 97 -2.61 -4.00 -3.77
N ILE A 98 -2.66 -3.27 -2.65
CA ILE A 98 -1.58 -3.26 -1.66
C ILE A 98 -1.35 -4.69 -1.12
N SER A 99 -2.43 -5.42 -0.85
CA SER A 99 -2.34 -6.83 -0.43
C SER A 99 -1.66 -7.70 -1.48
N ARG A 100 -1.95 -7.47 -2.77
CA ARG A 100 -1.35 -8.21 -3.88
C ARG A 100 0.14 -7.95 -3.97
N LEU A 101 0.58 -6.69 -3.82
CA LEU A 101 2.00 -6.34 -3.77
C LEU A 101 2.71 -7.04 -2.61
N GLN A 102 2.10 -7.02 -1.43
CA GLN A 102 2.60 -7.73 -0.25
C GLN A 102 2.71 -9.24 -0.50
N ALA A 103 1.67 -9.85 -1.07
CA ALA A 103 1.63 -11.29 -1.36
C ALA A 103 2.67 -11.73 -2.41
N GLN A 104 3.17 -10.82 -3.25
CA GLN A 104 4.24 -11.13 -4.20
C GLN A 104 5.61 -11.14 -3.53
N VAL A 105 5.87 -10.23 -2.59
CA VAL A 105 7.21 -10.02 -2.01
C VAL A 105 7.44 -10.84 -0.73
N PHE A 106 6.47 -10.86 0.18
CA PHE A 106 6.67 -11.51 1.49
C PHE A 106 7.00 -13.01 1.41
N PRO A 107 6.31 -13.82 0.59
CA PRO A 107 6.61 -15.25 0.52
C PRO A 107 8.04 -15.50 0.01
N GLN A 108 8.55 -14.64 -0.87
CA GLN A 108 9.88 -14.77 -1.43
C GLN A 108 10.95 -14.44 -0.38
N LEU A 109 10.75 -13.39 0.41
CA LEU A 109 11.62 -13.07 1.54
C LEU A 109 11.61 -14.17 2.62
N GLN A 110 10.44 -14.70 2.96
CA GLN A 110 10.31 -15.83 3.90
C GLN A 110 10.96 -17.10 3.37
N GLN A 111 10.82 -17.39 2.08
CA GLN A 111 11.46 -18.55 1.45
C GLN A 111 12.98 -18.43 1.45
N LEU A 112 13.54 -17.24 1.21
CA LEU A 112 14.97 -17.01 1.32
C LEU A 112 15.45 -17.22 2.76
N LEU A 113 14.75 -16.69 3.74
CA LEU A 113 15.13 -16.82 5.14
C LEU A 113 15.07 -18.27 5.64
N SER A 114 13.98 -18.98 5.37
CA SER A 114 13.80 -20.38 5.81
C SER A 114 14.82 -21.35 5.21
N ARG A 115 15.31 -21.09 3.98
CA ARG A 115 16.39 -21.89 3.38
C ARG A 115 17.73 -21.67 4.07
N HIS A 116 17.98 -20.46 4.54
CA HIS A 116 19.25 -20.09 5.14
C HIS A 116 19.32 -20.43 6.62
N ASP A 117 18.25 -20.19 7.37
CA ASP A 117 18.15 -20.58 8.78
C ASP A 117 16.94 -21.51 9.03
N PRO A 118 17.15 -22.85 9.05
CA PRO A 118 16.10 -23.80 9.39
C PRO A 118 15.58 -23.67 10.83
N ARG A 119 16.32 -22.97 11.71
CA ARG A 119 15.92 -22.69 13.09
C ARG A 119 15.06 -21.45 13.20
N TRP A 120 14.96 -20.67 12.13
CA TRP A 120 13.94 -19.63 11.99
C TRP A 120 12.58 -20.31 11.88
N ARG A 121 12.03 -20.68 13.05
CA ARG A 121 10.60 -20.88 13.20
C ARG A 121 10.03 -19.52 12.90
N GLY A 122 9.49 -19.35 11.69
CA GLY A 122 8.90 -18.09 11.26
C GLY A 122 8.13 -17.50 12.43
N ALA A 123 8.41 -16.22 12.75
CA ALA A 123 7.61 -15.46 13.71
C ALA A 123 6.17 -15.88 13.46
N GLU A 124 5.58 -16.53 14.47
CA GLU A 124 4.50 -17.49 14.30
C GLU A 124 3.55 -17.05 13.20
N ASP A 125 3.24 -18.01 12.34
CA ASP A 125 2.20 -17.91 11.33
C ASP A 125 0.92 -17.40 12.01
N THR A 126 0.79 -16.08 12.09
CA THR A 126 -0.47 -15.37 12.10
C THR A 126 -1.05 -15.41 10.68
N GLY A 127 -0.73 -16.46 9.92
CA GLY A 127 -1.69 -17.52 9.74
C GLY A 127 -2.82 -17.03 8.90
N GLY A 128 -2.59 -17.00 7.59
CA GLY A 128 -3.63 -17.03 6.56
C GLY A 128 -4.74 -15.99 6.66
N ALA A 129 -4.65 -15.03 7.59
CA ALA A 129 -5.53 -13.91 7.68
C ALA A 129 -5.18 -13.09 6.47
N THR A 130 -5.98 -13.26 5.42
CA THR A 130 -6.31 -12.16 4.53
C THR A 130 -6.50 -10.99 5.48
N TYR A 131 -5.50 -10.10 5.59
CA TYR A 131 -5.59 -8.89 6.37
C TYR A 131 -6.65 -8.08 5.62
N ALA A 132 -7.92 -8.39 5.90
CA ALA A 132 -9.04 -7.62 5.42
C ALA A 132 -8.80 -6.26 6.06
N ALA A 133 -8.28 -5.34 5.25
CA ALA A 133 -7.97 -4.00 5.69
C ALA A 133 -9.21 -3.48 6.42
N GLU A 134 -9.05 -3.17 7.71
CA GLU A 134 -10.14 -2.63 8.49
C GLU A 134 -10.62 -1.37 7.78
N LEU A 135 -11.94 -1.27 7.60
CA LEU A 135 -12.50 -0.10 6.94
C LEU A 135 -12.17 1.14 7.77
N PRO A 136 -11.63 2.20 7.14
CA PRO A 136 -11.36 3.44 7.83
C PRO A 136 -12.65 4.05 8.35
N SER A 137 -12.54 4.86 9.40
CA SER A 137 -13.69 5.54 10.00
C SER A 137 -14.46 6.35 8.96
N LEU A 138 -15.77 6.12 8.91
CA LEU A 138 -16.72 6.88 8.09
C LEU A 138 -17.31 8.08 8.84
N GLY A 139 -16.70 8.51 9.95
CA GLY A 139 -17.20 9.60 10.80
C GLY A 139 -17.39 10.94 10.08
N ALA A 140 -16.74 11.17 8.93
CA ALA A 140 -16.98 12.35 8.11
C ALA A 140 -18.42 12.41 7.57
N LEU A 141 -19.07 11.26 7.35
CA LEU A 141 -20.44 11.20 6.82
C LEU A 141 -21.51 11.54 7.86
N SER A 142 -21.20 11.40 9.16
CA SER A 142 -22.12 11.77 10.24
C SER A 142 -22.14 13.28 10.52
N GLN A 143 -21.24 14.05 9.90
CA GLN A 143 -21.25 15.50 10.01
C GLN A 143 -22.59 16.07 9.53
N ILE A 144 -23.16 16.96 10.33
CA ILE A 144 -24.40 17.64 10.01
C ILE A 144 -24.09 18.62 8.86
N VAL A 145 -24.42 18.21 7.64
CA VAL A 145 -24.51 19.11 6.50
C VAL A 145 -25.86 19.78 6.59
N ALA A 146 -25.90 20.90 7.29
CA ALA A 146 -27.01 21.81 7.19
C ALA A 146 -26.81 22.56 5.86
N LEU A 147 -27.37 22.02 4.77
CA LEU A 147 -27.80 22.88 3.66
C LEU A 147 -28.96 23.69 4.23
N ASP A 148 -28.63 24.67 5.09
CA ASP A 148 -29.61 25.35 5.92
C ASP A 148 -30.31 26.41 5.06
N LEU A 149 -31.13 25.91 4.14
CA LEU A 149 -31.99 26.71 3.27
C LEU A 149 -33.00 27.53 4.07
N GLU A 150 -33.04 27.36 5.40
CA GLU A 150 -33.82 28.15 6.33
C GLU A 150 -33.08 29.37 6.90
N GLU A 151 -31.77 29.52 6.66
CA GLU A 151 -31.07 30.73 7.08
C GLU A 151 -31.76 31.97 6.49
N PRO A 152 -31.89 33.06 7.28
CA PRO A 152 -32.65 34.24 6.86
C PRO A 152 -32.20 34.83 5.52
N TRP A 153 -30.91 34.69 5.18
CA TRP A 153 -30.39 35.14 3.89
C TRP A 153 -30.76 34.18 2.75
N LEU A 154 -30.79 32.86 2.98
CA LEU A 154 -31.26 31.86 2.02
C LEU A 154 -32.76 31.99 1.76
N ARG A 155 -33.58 32.22 2.79
CA ARG A 155 -35.02 32.51 2.63
C ARG A 155 -35.27 33.79 1.82
N ARG A 156 -34.56 34.88 2.14
CA ARG A 156 -34.62 36.12 1.34
C ARG A 156 -34.14 35.91 -0.09
N TRP A 157 -33.18 35.02 -0.29
CA TRP A 157 -32.66 34.67 -1.61
C TRP A 157 -33.66 33.87 -2.46
N TRP A 158 -34.36 32.90 -1.87
CA TRP A 158 -35.46 32.18 -2.53
C TRP A 158 -36.65 33.09 -2.86
N ALA A 159 -36.89 34.11 -2.03
CA ALA A 159 -37.96 35.09 -2.22
C ALA A 159 -37.56 36.25 -3.16
N GLY A 160 -36.27 36.41 -3.48
CA GLY A 160 -35.77 37.50 -4.31
C GLY A 160 -35.97 37.24 -5.80
N ASP A 161 -36.03 38.32 -6.59
CA ASP A 161 -36.21 38.32 -8.06
C ASP A 161 -34.92 37.89 -8.81
N SER A 162 -34.28 36.82 -8.33
CA SER A 162 -33.10 36.24 -8.96
C SER A 162 -33.50 35.51 -10.24
N SER A 163 -32.67 35.58 -11.28
CA SER A 163 -32.93 34.77 -12.48
C SER A 163 -32.88 33.26 -12.14
N ARG A 164 -33.64 32.45 -12.88
CA ARG A 164 -33.63 30.98 -12.72
C ARG A 164 -32.20 30.41 -12.85
N GLN A 165 -31.41 30.95 -13.78
CA GLN A 165 -30.04 30.49 -13.99
C GLN A 165 -29.15 30.77 -12.78
N ASP A 166 -29.29 31.95 -12.17
CA ASP A 166 -28.55 32.28 -10.95
C ASP A 166 -28.93 31.38 -9.79
N GLN A 167 -30.22 31.03 -9.66
CA GLN A 167 -30.68 30.12 -8.62
C GLN A 167 -30.07 28.72 -8.75
N ILE A 168 -30.05 28.18 -9.98
CA ILE A 168 -29.45 26.88 -10.30
C ILE A 168 -27.94 26.90 -10.05
N ALA A 169 -27.23 27.90 -10.58
CA ALA A 169 -25.77 28.00 -10.44
C ALA A 169 -25.32 28.12 -8.98
N LYS A 170 -26.08 28.85 -8.15
CA LYS A 170 -25.81 28.97 -6.72
C LYS A 170 -26.08 27.67 -5.96
N LEU A 171 -27.15 26.93 -6.28
CA LEU A 171 -27.42 25.63 -5.68
C LEU A 171 -26.29 24.64 -5.97
N ASP A 172 -25.84 24.57 -7.23
CA ASP A 172 -24.70 23.74 -7.64
C ASP A 172 -23.44 24.08 -6.82
N LYS A 173 -23.13 25.37 -6.70
CA LYS A 173 -21.99 25.86 -5.92
C LYS A 173 -22.12 25.50 -4.44
N LEU A 174 -23.30 25.71 -3.84
CA LEU A 174 -23.55 25.44 -2.42
C LEU A 174 -23.35 23.95 -2.12
N ILE A 175 -23.96 23.05 -2.90
CA ILE A 175 -23.80 21.60 -2.73
C ILE A 175 -22.33 21.21 -2.80
N LYS A 176 -21.59 21.68 -3.82
CA LYS A 176 -20.16 21.36 -3.96
C LYS A 176 -19.34 21.87 -2.79
N GLN A 177 -19.58 23.10 -2.34
CA GLN A 177 -18.85 23.70 -1.23
C GLN A 177 -19.08 22.98 0.10
N GLU A 178 -20.33 22.63 0.40
CA GLU A 178 -20.69 21.96 1.66
C GLU A 178 -20.17 20.52 1.73
N PHE A 179 -20.12 19.81 0.61
CA PHE A 179 -19.64 18.42 0.58
C PHE A 179 -18.13 18.27 0.34
N GLN A 180 -17.45 19.30 -0.17
CA GLN A 180 -15.99 19.27 -0.33
C GLN A 180 -15.22 18.89 0.94
N PRO A 181 -15.49 19.46 2.14
CA PRO A 181 -14.78 19.07 3.35
C PRO A 181 -15.01 17.60 3.74
N ILE A 182 -16.20 17.05 3.48
CA ILE A 182 -16.51 15.63 3.72
C ILE A 182 -15.67 14.75 2.78
N VAL A 183 -15.64 15.08 1.49
CA VAL A 183 -14.81 14.37 0.51
C VAL A 183 -13.34 14.40 0.90
N ASN A 184 -12.81 15.58 1.24
CA ASN A 184 -11.42 15.73 1.66
C ASN A 184 -11.12 14.91 2.93
N SER A 185 -12.03 14.91 3.91
CA SER A 185 -11.88 14.13 5.14
C SER A 185 -11.87 12.63 4.87
N LEU A 186 -12.75 12.13 3.98
CA LEU A 186 -12.78 10.72 3.60
C LEU A 186 -11.48 10.30 2.91
N VAL A 187 -11.00 11.10 1.96
CA VAL A 187 -9.72 10.86 1.25
C VAL A 187 -8.56 10.84 2.23
N ASN A 188 -8.49 11.82 3.16
CA ASN A 188 -7.43 11.87 4.16
C ASN A 188 -7.46 10.67 5.11
N THR A 189 -8.66 10.19 5.48
CA THR A 189 -8.80 9.02 6.35
C THR A 189 -8.38 7.74 5.61
N ALA A 190 -8.73 7.60 4.33
CA ALA A 190 -8.25 6.52 3.48
C ALA A 190 -6.72 6.55 3.36
N HIS A 191 -6.13 7.71 3.06
CA HIS A 191 -4.68 7.89 2.94
C HIS A 191 -3.95 7.50 4.22
N ALA A 192 -4.39 8.02 5.37
CA ALA A 192 -3.80 7.71 6.67
C ALA A 192 -3.89 6.21 7.01
N SER A 193 -5.03 5.57 6.72
CA SER A 193 -5.24 4.14 6.92
C SER A 193 -4.31 3.29 6.03
N LEU A 194 -4.22 3.60 4.74
CA LEU A 194 -3.36 2.89 3.80
C LEU A 194 -1.87 3.07 4.16
N LYS A 195 -1.44 4.27 4.57
CA LYS A 195 -0.07 4.53 5.05
C LYS A 195 0.24 3.77 6.34
N SER A 196 -0.71 3.68 7.27
CA SER A 196 -0.55 2.90 8.51
C SER A 196 -0.34 1.41 8.20
N TRP A 197 -1.10 0.88 7.25
CA TRP A 197 -0.95 -0.50 6.80
C TRP A 197 0.38 -0.72 6.08
N GLN A 198 0.78 0.18 5.17
CA GLN A 198 2.09 0.14 4.53
C GLN A 198 3.22 0.13 5.55
N ALA A 199 3.18 1.02 6.55
CA ALA A 199 4.19 1.07 7.61
C ALA A 199 4.27 -0.26 8.37
N SER A 200 3.12 -0.85 8.71
CA SER A 200 3.04 -2.15 9.36
C SER A 200 3.63 -3.27 8.49
N ALA A 201 3.37 -3.25 7.18
CA ALA A 201 3.93 -4.22 6.24
C ALA A 201 5.45 -4.05 6.09
N LEU A 202 5.94 -2.83 5.88
CA LEU A 202 7.36 -2.54 5.78
C LEU A 202 8.12 -2.90 7.05
N GLN A 203 7.51 -2.70 8.23
CA GLN A 203 8.09 -3.12 9.50
C GLN A 203 8.31 -4.63 9.54
N LYS A 204 7.30 -5.42 9.12
CA LYS A 204 7.44 -6.88 9.01
C LYS A 204 8.52 -7.27 8.00
N SER A 205 8.56 -6.64 6.82
CA SER A 205 9.60 -6.88 5.81
C SER A 205 10.99 -6.59 6.37
N THR A 206 11.14 -5.48 7.10
CA THR A 206 12.39 -5.05 7.70
C THR A 206 12.85 -6.04 8.78
N GLN A 207 11.94 -6.57 9.60
CA GLN A 207 12.29 -7.60 10.59
C GLN A 207 12.84 -8.88 9.93
N ILE A 208 12.18 -9.34 8.86
CA ILE A 208 12.65 -10.51 8.07
C ILE A 208 14.03 -10.22 7.46
N TYR A 209 14.20 -9.01 6.91
CA TYR A 209 15.46 -8.57 6.32
C TYR A 209 16.60 -8.50 7.35
N VAL A 210 16.39 -7.85 8.49
CA VAL A 210 17.40 -7.73 9.55
C VAL A 210 17.84 -9.11 10.01
N GLY A 211 16.90 -10.04 10.25
CA GLY A 211 17.23 -11.42 10.61
C GLY A 211 18.08 -12.12 9.53
N LEU A 212 17.78 -11.90 8.25
CA LEU A 212 18.57 -12.46 7.15
C LEU A 212 19.98 -11.85 7.08
N VAL A 213 20.12 -10.54 7.26
CA VAL A 213 21.41 -9.85 7.26
C VAL A 213 22.28 -10.31 8.41
N GLU A 214 21.75 -10.35 9.63
CA GLU A 214 22.47 -10.82 10.82
C GLU A 214 22.98 -12.25 10.63
N PHE A 215 22.12 -13.13 10.08
CA PHE A 215 22.49 -14.49 9.77
C PHE A 215 23.64 -14.58 8.75
N LEU A 216 23.57 -13.82 7.65
CA LEU A 216 24.60 -13.79 6.62
C LEU A 216 25.92 -13.22 7.14
N GLN A 217 25.86 -12.20 7.99
CA GLN A 217 27.03 -11.61 8.65
C GLN A 217 27.69 -12.61 9.60
N GLU A 218 26.91 -13.31 10.42
CA GLU A 218 27.42 -14.34 11.32
C GLU A 218 28.09 -15.49 10.55
N GLN A 219 27.46 -15.95 9.47
CA GLN A 219 28.08 -16.95 8.59
C GLN A 219 29.40 -16.46 7.99
N ASN A 220 29.45 -15.22 7.50
CA ASN A 220 30.66 -14.62 6.95
C ASN A 220 31.77 -14.51 8.00
N ASN A 221 31.44 -14.07 9.22
CA ASN A 221 32.37 -13.97 10.34
C ASN A 221 32.96 -15.34 10.71
N ALA A 222 32.10 -16.36 10.84
CA ALA A 222 32.52 -17.72 11.12
C ALA A 222 33.41 -18.31 9.99
N ARG A 223 33.16 -17.96 8.72
CA ARG A 223 34.02 -18.37 7.58
C ARG A 223 35.38 -17.65 7.60
N ARG A 224 35.39 -16.34 7.88
CA ARG A 224 36.63 -15.54 8.02
C ARG A 224 37.47 -16.03 9.20
N ALA A 225 36.86 -16.33 10.34
CA ALA A 225 37.54 -16.87 11.53
C ALA A 225 38.17 -18.25 11.25
N ARG A 226 37.43 -19.17 10.62
CA ARG A 226 37.97 -20.48 10.20
C ARG A 226 39.14 -20.35 9.24
N THR A 227 39.05 -19.43 8.28
CA THR A 227 40.14 -19.20 7.32
C THR A 227 41.39 -18.66 8.01
N ARG A 228 41.24 -17.72 8.96
CA ARG A 228 42.34 -17.20 9.79
C ARG A 228 43.00 -18.31 10.61
N ALA A 229 42.21 -19.16 11.27
CA ALA A 229 42.73 -20.27 12.07
C ALA A 229 43.54 -21.29 11.24
N LEU A 230 43.13 -21.55 9.99
CA LEU A 230 43.87 -22.41 9.05
C LEU A 230 45.19 -21.81 8.55
N MET A 231 45.29 -20.47 8.55
CA MET A 231 46.50 -19.75 8.12
C MET A 231 47.47 -19.54 9.29
N SER A 232 47.04 -19.70 10.53
CA SER A 232 47.93 -19.65 11.70
C SER A 232 48.90 -20.85 11.67
N PRO A 233 50.21 -20.61 11.87
CA PRO A 233 51.27 -21.60 11.60
C PRO A 233 51.28 -22.86 12.48
N GLY A 234 50.36 -23.01 13.44
CA GLY A 234 50.23 -24.17 14.34
C GLY A 234 49.32 -25.32 13.87
N GLY A 235 48.63 -25.20 12.72
CA GLY A 235 47.54 -26.10 12.32
C GLY A 235 47.89 -27.34 11.49
N ARG A 236 49.14 -27.85 11.48
CA ARG A 236 49.55 -28.95 10.57
C ARG A 236 49.07 -30.36 10.95
N GLY A 237 48.28 -30.53 12.01
CA GLY A 237 47.90 -31.86 12.54
C GLY A 237 46.52 -32.42 12.17
N ALA A 238 45.63 -31.69 11.48
CA ALA A 238 44.24 -32.11 11.33
C ALA A 238 43.94 -32.90 10.04
N SER A 239 44.16 -34.22 10.13
CA SER A 239 43.41 -35.37 9.58
C SER A 239 42.54 -35.22 8.30
N GLY A 240 42.69 -36.17 7.37
CA GLY A 240 41.93 -36.31 6.11
C GLY A 240 40.40 -36.35 6.24
N GLU A 241 39.88 -36.61 7.44
CA GLU A 241 38.44 -36.54 7.74
C GLU A 241 37.87 -35.12 7.59
N MET A 242 38.67 -34.09 7.92
CA MET A 242 38.30 -32.68 7.74
C MET A 242 38.23 -32.30 6.25
N ARG A 243 39.07 -32.91 5.40
CA ARG A 243 39.02 -32.74 3.94
C ARG A 243 37.75 -33.36 3.34
N SER A 244 37.37 -34.56 3.80
CA SER A 244 36.16 -35.24 3.34
C SER A 244 34.88 -34.46 3.71
N LYS A 245 34.75 -34.03 4.97
CA LYS A 245 33.62 -33.19 5.42
C LYS A 245 33.54 -31.86 4.66
N ARG A 246 34.69 -31.27 4.30
CA ARG A 246 34.76 -30.05 3.49
C ARG A 246 34.30 -30.26 2.05
N ALA A 247 34.68 -31.38 1.42
CA ALA A 247 34.27 -31.70 0.06
C ALA A 247 32.76 -31.94 -0.04
N ALA A 248 32.18 -32.68 0.91
CA ALA A 248 30.73 -32.92 0.98
C ALA A 248 29.94 -31.61 1.12
N ARG A 249 30.37 -30.70 2.00
CA ARG A 249 29.67 -29.42 2.20
C ARG A 249 29.81 -28.47 1.00
N ILE A 250 30.95 -28.47 0.31
CA ILE A 250 31.11 -27.70 -0.94
C ILE A 250 30.17 -28.22 -2.03
N ALA A 251 29.98 -29.54 -2.13
CA ALA A 251 29.05 -30.13 -3.09
C ALA A 251 27.59 -29.75 -2.78
N GLU A 252 27.22 -29.68 -1.50
CA GLU A 252 25.89 -29.25 -1.06
C GLU A 252 25.63 -27.77 -1.36
N LEU A 253 26.56 -26.87 -1.02
CA LEU A 253 26.45 -25.44 -1.33
C LEU A 253 26.40 -25.18 -2.84
N ARG A 254 27.14 -25.96 -3.65
CA ARG A 254 27.05 -25.89 -5.12
C ARG A 254 25.68 -26.28 -5.66
N ARG A 255 24.94 -27.15 -4.98
CA ARG A 255 23.56 -27.51 -5.32
C ARG A 255 22.57 -26.39 -5.00
N GLU A 256 22.81 -25.61 -3.95
CA GLU A 256 21.88 -24.56 -3.50
C GLU A 256 21.99 -23.25 -4.31
N ILE A 257 23.19 -22.92 -4.80
CA ILE A 257 23.47 -21.70 -5.59
C ILE A 257 22.49 -21.46 -6.76
N PRO A 258 22.26 -22.40 -7.69
CA PRO A 258 21.39 -22.15 -8.84
C PRO A 258 19.93 -21.90 -8.43
N VAL A 259 19.50 -22.42 -7.28
CA VAL A 259 18.14 -22.20 -6.77
C VAL A 259 17.96 -20.79 -6.22
N VAL A 260 19.01 -20.21 -5.62
CA VAL A 260 19.04 -18.82 -5.16
C VAL A 260 19.10 -17.87 -6.35
N GLU A 261 19.93 -18.16 -7.34
CA GLU A 261 20.01 -17.37 -8.59
C GLU A 261 18.66 -17.36 -9.32
N ALA A 262 17.96 -18.49 -9.36
CA ALA A 262 16.62 -18.56 -9.94
C ALA A 262 15.58 -17.69 -9.20
N LEU A 263 15.66 -17.60 -7.87
CA LEU A 263 14.78 -16.72 -7.10
C LEU A 263 15.13 -15.24 -7.28
N LEU A 264 16.41 -14.91 -7.35
CA LEU A 264 16.88 -13.56 -7.67
C LEU A 264 16.42 -13.10 -9.05
N MET A 265 16.47 -14.00 -10.05
CA MET A 265 15.95 -13.72 -11.39
C MET A 265 14.42 -13.57 -11.39
N LYS A 266 13.69 -14.34 -10.57
CA LYS A 266 12.24 -14.14 -10.40
C LYS A 266 11.89 -12.81 -9.75
N LEU A 267 12.63 -12.40 -8.72
CA LEU A 267 12.48 -11.09 -8.08
C LEU A 267 12.75 -9.96 -9.08
N LYS A 268 13.81 -10.06 -9.88
CA LYS A 268 14.12 -9.10 -10.96
C LYS A 268 13.07 -9.08 -12.07
N ALA A 269 12.52 -10.23 -12.44
CA ALA A 269 11.46 -10.28 -13.45
C ALA A 269 10.17 -9.61 -12.95
N ILE A 270 9.86 -9.73 -11.66
CA ILE A 270 8.73 -9.04 -11.04
C ILE A 270 8.97 -7.52 -11.06
N ASP A 271 10.18 -7.07 -10.71
CA ASP A 271 10.59 -5.67 -10.81
C ASP A 271 10.46 -5.12 -12.25
N GLN A 272 10.84 -5.91 -13.28
CA GLN A 272 10.64 -5.52 -14.68
C GLN A 272 9.17 -5.42 -15.07
N VAL A 273 8.32 -6.37 -14.65
CA VAL A 273 6.87 -6.31 -14.89
C VAL A 273 6.26 -5.09 -14.21
N TRP A 274 6.75 -4.72 -13.03
CA TRP A 274 6.30 -3.51 -12.33
C TRP A 274 6.65 -2.25 -13.14
N ASN A 275 7.84 -2.18 -13.73
CA ASN A 275 8.28 -1.06 -14.55
C ASN A 275 7.59 -0.98 -15.93
N GLU A 276 7.15 -2.12 -16.51
CA GLU A 276 6.46 -2.16 -17.81
C GLU A 276 4.98 -1.76 -17.71
N VAL A 277 4.29 -2.11 -16.61
CA VAL A 277 2.91 -1.67 -16.36
C VAL A 277 2.82 -0.16 -16.13
N ASP A 278 3.91 0.47 -15.69
CA ASP A 278 4.01 1.92 -15.48
C ASP A 278 4.26 2.73 -16.77
N GLY A 279 4.56 2.07 -17.90
CA GLY A 279 4.91 2.70 -19.17
C GLY A 279 3.83 2.67 -20.26
N ALA A 280 2.65 2.10 -19.97
CA ALA A 280 1.51 1.98 -20.89
C ALA A 280 0.30 2.77 -20.38
#